data_AF-A0A5F7Z782-F1
#
_entry.id   AF-A0A5F7Z782-F1
#
_cell.length_a   1.000
_cell.length_b   1.000
_cell.length_c   1.000
_cell.angle_alpha   90.00
_cell.angle_beta   90.00
_cell.angle_gamma   90.00
#
_symmetry.space_group_name_H-M   'P 1'
#
loop_
_entity.id
_entity.type
_entity.pdbx_description
1 polymer ?
#
loop_
_entity_poly.entity_id
_entity_poly.type
_entity_poly.pdbx_seq_one_letter_code
_entity_poly.pdbx_strand_id
1 'polypeptide(L)'
;MGMGLFARGLNRIRARRHTHQPDCVRPESGAVPGEQRVAGGRGRAIVRRRTEPPALAREGGGASRVPGAPDPGVAAWSPCHAPGGTGRRDVIISSSYTTTTTITAPPSRVLQNGRDKLETTPLYLEEDVRPDIKDDIYDPTYKDKEGPSPKVEYVWRNIILMSLLHLGALYGITLIPTCKLYTCLWGLFYYVVSALGITAGAHRLWSHRSYKARLPLRLFLIIANTMAFQNDVYEWARDHRAHHKFSETHADPHNSRRGFFFSHVGWLLVRKHPAVKEKGATLDLSDLEAEKLVMFQRRYYKPGLLLMCFILPTLVPWCFWGETFQHSVFVATFLRYAIVLNVTWLVNSAAHLFGYRPYDKNISPRENILVSLGAVGEGFHNYHHSFPYDYSASEYRWHINFTTFFIDCMAALGLAYDRKKVSKAAVLARIKRTGDGSYKSG
;
A
#
# COMPACT_ATOMS: atom_id res chain seq x y z
N MET A 1 -25.80 9.28 71.85
CA MET A 1 -27.10 9.16 71.18
C MET A 1 -26.83 8.59 69.79
N GLY A 2 -26.98 7.31 69.44
CA GLY A 2 -27.95 6.28 69.87
C GLY A 2 -29.34 6.61 69.31
N MET A 3 -30.08 5.78 68.57
CA MET A 3 -29.97 4.37 68.18
C MET A 3 -31.19 4.01 67.30
N GLY A 4 -31.09 3.05 66.38
CA GLY A 4 -32.20 2.11 66.08
C GLY A 4 -32.23 1.55 64.65
N LEU A 5 -31.85 0.27 64.43
CA LEU A 5 -32.69 -0.95 64.49
C LEU A 5 -33.37 -1.20 63.12
N PHE A 6 -33.20 -2.32 62.39
CA PHE A 6 -33.20 -3.73 62.78
C PHE A 6 -32.43 -4.60 61.76
N ALA A 7 -31.98 -5.77 62.22
CA ALA A 7 -31.16 -6.77 61.52
C ALA A 7 -31.94 -8.07 61.19
N ARG A 8 -31.25 -8.98 60.48
CA ARG A 8 -31.44 -10.45 60.31
C ARG A 8 -32.20 -10.88 59.03
N GLY A 9 -31.78 -11.87 58.25
CA GLY A 9 -30.65 -12.80 58.31
C GLY A 9 -30.72 -13.87 57.19
N LEU A 10 -29.53 -14.30 56.69
CA LEU A 10 -29.02 -15.68 56.46
C LEU A 10 -29.97 -16.75 55.86
N ASN A 11 -29.63 -17.72 54.99
CA ASN A 11 -28.40 -18.40 54.55
C ASN A 11 -28.82 -19.34 53.37
N ARG A 12 -28.08 -19.44 52.25
CA ARG A 12 -27.17 -20.56 51.84
C ARG A 12 -27.78 -21.96 51.51
N ILE A 13 -27.45 -22.44 50.29
CA ILE A 13 -26.93 -23.80 49.89
C ILE A 13 -27.79 -24.73 48.96
N ARG A 14 -27.11 -25.18 47.87
CA ARG A 14 -27.14 -26.46 47.09
C ARG A 14 -28.06 -26.68 45.86
N ALA A 15 -27.38 -26.74 44.70
CA ALA A 15 -27.23 -27.86 43.74
C ALA A 15 -28.43 -28.77 43.37
N ARG A 16 -28.71 -28.89 42.06
CA ARG A 16 -28.64 -30.16 41.27
C ARG A 16 -28.91 -29.92 39.77
N ARG A 17 -28.26 -30.75 38.94
CA ARG A 17 -28.39 -30.88 37.48
C ARG A 17 -29.77 -31.44 37.09
N HIS A 18 -30.27 -31.12 35.89
CA HIS A 18 -30.77 -32.12 34.94
C HIS A 18 -30.98 -31.53 33.52
N THR A 19 -30.69 -32.41 32.57
CA THR A 19 -30.79 -32.40 31.11
C THR A 19 -32.19 -32.18 30.55
N HIS A 20 -32.32 -31.63 29.33
CA HIS A 20 -33.13 -32.23 28.24
C HIS A 20 -32.96 -31.49 26.88
N GLN A 21 -32.70 -32.30 25.84
CA GLN A 21 -32.93 -32.03 24.41
C GLN A 21 -34.41 -31.76 24.11
N PRO A 22 -34.70 -31.24 22.90
CA PRO A 22 -35.81 -31.80 22.12
C PRO A 22 -35.35 -32.29 20.73
N ASP A 23 -35.79 -33.51 20.40
CA ASP A 23 -35.70 -34.15 19.09
C ASP A 23 -36.91 -33.82 18.18
N CYS A 24 -36.70 -34.14 16.91
CA CYS A 24 -37.50 -33.89 15.71
C CYS A 24 -38.93 -34.46 15.68
N VAL A 25 -39.76 -33.89 14.79
CA VAL A 25 -40.98 -34.52 14.24
C VAL A 25 -41.02 -34.33 12.71
N ARG A 26 -41.23 -35.43 11.96
CA ARG A 26 -41.57 -35.51 10.52
C ARG A 26 -43.10 -35.46 10.30
N PRO A 27 -43.59 -35.28 9.06
CA PRO A 27 -44.14 -36.42 8.26
C PRO A 27 -43.68 -36.38 6.77
N GLU A 28 -43.36 -37.49 6.08
CA GLU A 28 -44.22 -38.41 5.28
C GLU A 28 -45.04 -37.72 4.16
N SER A 29 -45.22 -38.21 2.92
CA SER A 29 -44.77 -39.35 2.11
C SER A 29 -45.29 -39.12 0.66
N GLY A 30 -44.74 -39.76 -0.37
CA GLY A 30 -45.33 -39.68 -1.73
C GLY A 30 -44.53 -40.28 -2.89
N ALA A 31 -44.71 -41.59 -3.10
CA ALA A 31 -44.72 -42.39 -4.34
C ALA A 31 -43.53 -42.46 -5.35
N VAL A 32 -43.23 -43.73 -5.68
CA VAL A 32 -42.32 -44.45 -6.62
C VAL A 32 -43.04 -44.59 -8.01
N PRO A 33 -42.52 -45.13 -9.17
CA PRO A 33 -41.36 -46.01 -9.49
C PRO A 33 -40.44 -45.58 -10.66
N GLY A 34 -39.23 -46.15 -10.77
CA GLY A 34 -39.02 -47.28 -11.68
C GLY A 34 -37.58 -47.80 -11.71
N GLU A 35 -37.48 -49.12 -11.73
CA GLU A 35 -36.29 -49.98 -11.66
C GLU A 35 -35.30 -49.81 -12.82
N GLN A 36 -34.01 -50.00 -12.55
CA GLN A 36 -33.27 -51.18 -13.04
C GLN A 36 -31.95 -51.37 -12.27
N ARG A 37 -31.81 -52.58 -11.69
CA ARG A 37 -30.56 -53.19 -11.24
C ARG A 37 -29.68 -53.48 -12.48
N VAL A 38 -28.36 -53.62 -12.41
CA VAL A 38 -27.64 -54.80 -11.87
C VAL A 38 -26.12 -54.54 -11.90
N ALA A 39 -25.46 -55.01 -10.82
CA ALA A 39 -24.08 -55.50 -10.66
C ALA A 39 -22.90 -54.64 -11.15
N GLY A 40 -21.78 -54.54 -10.43
CA GLY A 40 -21.27 -55.32 -9.30
C GLY A 40 -19.75 -55.28 -9.39
N GLY A 41 -19.04 -55.14 -8.27
CA GLY A 41 -17.58 -55.13 -8.31
C GLY A 41 -16.94 -54.63 -7.04
N ARG A 42 -16.67 -55.56 -6.13
CA ARG A 42 -15.86 -55.40 -4.90
C ARG A 42 -14.45 -54.91 -5.25
N GLY A 43 -13.82 -54.13 -4.36
CA GLY A 43 -12.35 -54.02 -4.44
C GLY A 43 -11.65 -52.94 -3.62
N ARG A 44 -11.54 -53.17 -2.31
CA ARG A 44 -10.39 -52.89 -1.42
C ARG A 44 -9.71 -51.51 -1.39
N ALA A 45 -9.61 -51.04 -0.15
CA ALA A 45 -8.74 -49.99 0.36
C ALA A 45 -7.27 -50.14 -0.06
N ILE A 46 -6.65 -49.02 -0.41
CA ILE A 46 -5.20 -48.89 -0.63
C ILE A 46 -4.60 -48.11 0.54
N VAL A 47 -3.86 -48.84 1.37
CA VAL A 47 -2.88 -48.33 2.33
C VAL A 47 -1.66 -47.84 1.53
N ARG A 48 -1.32 -46.55 1.62
CA ARG A 48 -0.06 -46.02 1.08
C ARG A 48 1.08 -46.35 2.04
N ARG A 49 1.92 -47.33 1.67
CA ARG A 49 3.27 -47.51 2.23
C ARG A 49 4.22 -46.47 1.62
N ARG A 50 5.06 -45.89 2.48
CA ARG A 50 6.27 -45.13 2.10
C ARG A 50 7.29 -46.09 1.48
N THR A 51 7.90 -45.66 0.39
CA THR A 51 9.11 -46.28 -0.17
C THR A 51 10.13 -45.18 -0.42
N GLU A 52 11.23 -45.21 0.35
CA GLU A 52 12.49 -44.51 0.04
C GLU A 52 13.31 -45.33 -0.98
N PRO A 53 14.16 -44.68 -1.79
CA PRO A 53 15.31 -45.32 -2.43
C PRO A 53 16.64 -44.61 -2.06
N PRO A 54 17.83 -45.19 -2.32
CA PRO A 54 18.76 -45.58 -1.27
C PRO A 54 20.06 -44.75 -1.19
N ALA A 55 20.76 -44.94 -0.07
CA ALA A 55 22.12 -44.46 0.17
C ALA A 55 23.18 -45.23 -0.63
N LEU A 56 24.17 -44.51 -1.16
CA LEU A 56 25.45 -45.05 -1.63
C LEU A 56 26.55 -44.64 -0.65
N ALA A 57 27.31 -45.63 -0.18
CA ALA A 57 28.39 -45.49 0.77
C ALA A 57 29.76 -45.65 0.08
N ARG A 58 30.66 -44.72 0.43
CA ARG A 58 32.10 -44.87 0.78
C ARG A 58 33.07 -45.65 -0.12
N GLU A 59 34.10 -44.92 -0.54
CA GLU A 59 35.53 -45.16 -0.26
C GLU A 59 36.16 -43.79 0.10
N GLY A 60 37.13 -43.55 0.97
CA GLY A 60 38.06 -44.44 1.70
C GLY A 60 39.48 -43.88 1.62
N GLY A 61 40.00 -43.30 2.72
CA GLY A 61 41.44 -42.98 2.94
C GLY A 61 41.81 -41.49 2.79
N GLY A 62 42.60 -40.84 3.64
CA GLY A 62 43.42 -41.26 4.77
C GLY A 62 44.13 -40.02 5.36
N ALA A 63 44.51 -40.09 6.64
CA ALA A 63 44.88 -38.99 7.53
C ALA A 63 46.25 -38.33 7.30
N SER A 64 46.43 -37.10 7.79
CA SER A 64 47.62 -36.68 8.56
C SER A 64 47.42 -35.33 9.29
N ARG A 65 48.19 -35.17 10.37
CA ARG A 65 48.00 -34.32 11.57
C ARG A 65 48.46 -32.85 11.44
N VAL A 66 47.85 -32.03 12.30
CA VAL A 66 48.14 -30.68 12.86
C VAL A 66 49.60 -30.64 13.43
N PRO A 67 50.35 -29.51 13.57
CA PRO A 67 49.92 -28.26 14.24
C PRO A 67 50.54 -26.90 13.82
N GLY A 68 49.93 -25.81 14.34
CA GLY A 68 50.64 -24.54 14.59
C GLY A 68 49.81 -23.27 14.46
N ALA A 69 49.27 -22.77 15.58
CA ALA A 69 48.92 -21.36 15.75
C ALA A 69 50.19 -20.53 16.02
N PRO A 70 50.16 -19.21 15.81
CA PRO A 70 50.02 -18.35 16.99
C PRO A 70 49.11 -17.11 16.78
N ASP A 71 48.63 -16.61 17.90
CA ASP A 71 47.94 -15.33 18.16
C ASP A 71 48.74 -14.64 19.30
N PRO A 72 48.46 -13.40 19.75
CA PRO A 72 48.27 -12.12 19.07
C PRO A 72 49.23 -11.03 19.62
N GLY A 73 49.44 -9.93 18.88
CA GLY A 73 50.38 -8.85 19.26
C GLY A 73 49.72 -7.48 19.42
N VAL A 74 49.75 -6.98 20.65
CA VAL A 74 49.27 -5.70 21.19
C VAL A 74 49.99 -4.48 20.57
N ALA A 75 49.27 -3.37 20.35
CA ALA A 75 49.82 -2.03 20.52
C ALA A 75 48.72 -0.98 20.83
N ALA A 76 49.09 -0.06 21.71
CA ALA A 76 48.27 0.81 22.52
C ALA A 76 48.61 2.29 22.24
N TRP A 77 47.58 3.16 22.34
CA TRP A 77 47.57 4.55 22.86
C TRP A 77 48.27 5.73 22.12
N SER A 78 47.43 6.67 21.62
CA SER A 78 47.32 8.14 21.93
C SER A 78 48.55 9.10 21.81
N PRO A 79 48.41 10.45 21.92
CA PRO A 79 47.46 11.42 21.31
C PRO A 79 48.13 12.76 20.83
N CYS A 80 47.29 13.71 20.36
CA CYS A 80 47.39 15.18 20.51
C CYS A 80 48.06 16.12 19.46
N HIS A 81 47.30 17.21 19.22
CA HIS A 81 47.66 18.64 19.03
C HIS A 81 47.62 19.31 17.63
N ALA A 82 46.68 20.25 17.51
CA ALA A 82 46.71 21.47 16.67
C ALA A 82 47.63 22.56 17.31
N PRO A 83 48.04 23.59 16.55
CA PRO A 83 47.31 24.88 16.42
C PRO A 83 47.35 25.41 14.96
N GLY A 84 46.63 26.42 14.45
CA GLY A 84 46.00 27.64 14.99
C GLY A 84 46.62 28.88 14.27
N GLY A 85 45.80 29.75 13.65
CA GLY A 85 46.17 31.12 13.19
C GLY A 85 46.03 31.40 11.68
N THR A 86 44.92 31.95 11.17
CA THR A 86 44.50 33.39 11.03
C THR A 86 44.90 34.07 9.72
N GLY A 87 43.89 34.56 8.96
CA GLY A 87 44.09 35.52 7.86
C GLY A 87 42.84 35.71 7.00
N ARG A 88 42.03 36.74 7.33
CA ARG A 88 40.86 37.24 6.56
C ARG A 88 41.21 37.59 5.11
N ARG A 89 40.26 37.42 4.19
CA ARG A 89 39.93 38.41 3.13
C ARG A 89 38.52 38.21 2.59
N ASP A 90 37.94 39.34 2.25
CA ASP A 90 36.52 39.63 2.14
C ASP A 90 35.79 39.05 0.92
N VAL A 91 34.48 38.98 1.09
CA VAL A 91 33.44 38.59 0.14
C VAL A 91 33.21 39.69 -0.89
N ILE A 92 33.23 39.34 -2.18
CA ILE A 92 32.47 40.02 -3.23
C ILE A 92 31.76 38.97 -4.07
N ILE A 93 30.44 39.05 -4.09
CA ILE A 93 29.51 38.27 -4.90
C ILE A 93 29.44 38.90 -6.29
N SER A 94 29.63 38.11 -7.35
CA SER A 94 29.18 38.46 -8.69
C SER A 94 28.63 37.22 -9.39
N SER A 95 27.35 37.29 -9.75
CA SER A 95 26.64 36.30 -10.55
C SER A 95 26.86 36.59 -12.03
N SER A 96 27.27 35.59 -12.80
CA SER A 96 26.94 35.46 -14.23
C SER A 96 27.48 34.13 -14.74
N TYR A 97 26.59 33.14 -14.92
CA TYR A 97 26.85 32.06 -15.86
C TYR A 97 25.83 32.20 -16.99
N THR A 98 26.28 32.86 -18.04
CA THR A 98 25.62 32.95 -19.35
C THR A 98 25.85 31.62 -20.05
N THR A 99 24.81 30.80 -20.19
CA THR A 99 24.86 29.63 -21.08
C THR A 99 24.46 30.07 -22.47
N THR A 100 25.45 30.33 -23.32
CA THR A 100 25.26 30.60 -24.75
C THR A 100 24.85 29.31 -25.45
N THR A 101 23.57 29.19 -25.82
CA THR A 101 23.09 28.14 -26.73
C THR A 101 23.27 28.63 -28.16
N THR A 102 24.29 28.14 -28.85
CA THR A 102 24.47 28.37 -30.29
C THR A 102 23.37 27.64 -31.04
N ILE A 103 22.41 28.38 -31.61
CA ILE A 103 21.43 27.86 -32.57
C ILE A 103 22.14 27.77 -33.92
N THR A 104 22.51 26.56 -34.33
CA THR A 104 22.91 26.31 -35.71
C THR A 104 21.65 26.14 -36.56
N ALA A 105 21.39 27.08 -37.47
CA ALA A 105 20.33 26.96 -38.46
C ALA A 105 20.62 25.77 -39.41
N PRO A 106 19.61 24.98 -39.82
CA PRO A 106 19.83 23.90 -40.78
C PRO A 106 20.09 24.49 -42.19
N PRO A 107 20.92 23.85 -43.02
CA PRO A 107 21.16 24.31 -44.38
C PRO A 107 19.89 24.14 -45.22
N SER A 108 19.50 25.20 -45.91
CA SER A 108 18.46 25.20 -46.94
C SER A 108 18.87 24.28 -48.09
N ARG A 109 18.20 23.14 -48.22
CA ARG A 109 18.25 22.34 -49.46
C ARG A 109 17.01 22.59 -50.30
N VAL A 110 17.32 23.08 -51.49
CA VAL A 110 16.48 23.29 -52.66
C VAL A 110 15.63 22.05 -52.97
N LEU A 111 14.36 22.29 -53.29
CA LEU A 111 13.40 21.32 -53.81
C LEU A 111 13.90 20.70 -55.12
N GLN A 112 13.96 19.37 -55.19
CA GLN A 112 13.87 18.64 -56.45
C GLN A 112 13.06 17.35 -56.26
N ASN A 113 12.13 17.15 -57.19
CA ASN A 113 11.13 16.09 -57.25
C ASN A 113 11.71 14.67 -57.16
N GLY A 114 11.05 13.81 -56.40
CA GLY A 114 11.23 12.36 -56.47
C GLY A 114 10.23 11.68 -55.53
N ARG A 115 9.33 10.87 -56.08
CA ARG A 115 8.42 10.00 -55.30
C ARG A 115 9.26 9.05 -54.47
N ASP A 116 9.26 9.21 -53.16
CA ASP A 116 9.70 8.17 -52.25
C ASP A 116 8.78 8.04 -51.04
N LYS A 117 8.63 6.79 -50.63
CA LYS A 117 7.72 6.27 -49.62
C LYS A 117 7.70 7.14 -48.38
N LEU A 118 6.50 7.45 -47.90
CA LEU A 118 6.27 8.01 -46.58
C LEU A 118 6.67 6.96 -45.53
N GLU A 119 7.96 6.86 -45.24
CA GLU A 119 8.42 6.26 -43.99
C GLU A 119 7.88 7.14 -42.86
N THR A 120 6.83 6.65 -42.21
CA THR A 120 6.38 7.17 -40.93
C THR A 120 7.48 6.89 -39.90
N THR A 121 8.44 7.81 -39.77
CA THR A 121 9.33 7.86 -38.61
C THR A 121 8.45 7.89 -37.35
N PRO A 122 8.61 6.98 -36.38
CA PRO A 122 7.78 6.99 -35.17
C PRO A 122 8.07 8.28 -34.42
N LEU A 123 7.07 9.16 -34.34
CA LEU A 123 7.17 10.42 -33.61
C LEU A 123 7.18 10.08 -32.12
N TYR A 124 8.38 10.06 -31.54
CA TYR A 124 8.72 9.78 -30.14
C TYR A 124 8.54 8.31 -29.70
N LEU A 125 9.65 7.57 -29.66
CA LEU A 125 9.79 6.47 -28.70
C LEU A 125 9.55 7.07 -27.31
N GLU A 126 8.50 6.62 -26.62
CA GLU A 126 8.34 6.89 -25.18
C GLU A 126 9.63 6.36 -24.51
N GLU A 127 10.50 7.26 -24.02
CA GLU A 127 11.69 6.85 -23.28
C GLU A 127 11.25 6.01 -22.08
N ASP A 128 11.73 4.76 -21.98
CA ASP A 128 11.48 3.91 -20.83
C ASP A 128 12.30 4.43 -19.64
N VAL A 129 11.75 5.41 -18.91
CA VAL A 129 12.40 6.08 -17.77
C VAL A 129 12.58 5.13 -16.57
N ARG A 130 11.85 4.00 -16.55
CA ARG A 130 11.84 3.02 -15.46
C ARG A 130 11.75 1.58 -15.99
N PRO A 131 12.83 1.05 -16.59
CA PRO A 131 12.81 -0.29 -17.17
C PRO A 131 12.82 -1.42 -16.13
N ASP A 132 13.11 -1.11 -14.86
CA ASP A 132 13.30 -2.08 -13.77
C ASP A 132 11.99 -2.67 -13.21
N ILE A 133 10.83 -2.08 -13.53
CA ILE A 133 9.53 -2.63 -13.13
C ILE A 133 8.46 -2.27 -14.16
N LYS A 134 7.69 -3.29 -14.57
CA LYS A 134 6.61 -3.17 -15.58
C LYS A 134 5.26 -3.73 -15.11
N ASP A 135 5.20 -4.29 -13.90
CA ASP A 135 4.00 -4.95 -13.37
C ASP A 135 2.86 -4.02 -12.91
N ASP A 136 3.07 -2.72 -13.02
CA ASP A 136 2.11 -1.64 -12.81
C ASP A 136 1.80 -0.89 -14.13
N ILE A 137 2.26 -1.39 -15.27
CA ILE A 137 1.85 -0.86 -16.58
C ILE A 137 0.49 -1.47 -16.94
N TYR A 138 -0.47 -0.62 -17.29
CA TYR A 138 -1.80 -1.04 -17.70
C TYR A 138 -1.75 -1.97 -18.91
N ASP A 139 -2.42 -3.12 -18.82
CA ASP A 139 -2.54 -4.11 -19.89
C ASP A 139 -3.94 -4.02 -20.53
N PRO A 140 -4.09 -3.30 -21.66
CA PRO A 140 -5.38 -3.18 -22.34
C PRO A 140 -5.83 -4.47 -23.04
N THR A 141 -4.95 -5.48 -23.14
CA THR A 141 -5.26 -6.75 -23.81
C THR A 141 -6.10 -7.66 -22.93
N TYR A 142 -5.97 -7.55 -21.60
CA TYR A 142 -6.77 -8.30 -20.66
C TYR A 142 -8.18 -7.72 -20.54
N LYS A 143 -9.18 -8.59 -20.65
CA LYS A 143 -10.60 -8.28 -20.43
C LYS A 143 -11.24 -9.39 -19.62
N ASP A 144 -12.32 -9.05 -18.92
CA ASP A 144 -13.12 -10.03 -18.20
C ASP A 144 -13.69 -11.07 -19.16
N LYS A 145 -13.65 -12.34 -18.74
CA LYS A 145 -14.26 -13.43 -19.48
C LYS A 145 -15.77 -13.20 -19.54
N GLU A 146 -16.37 -13.46 -20.70
CA GLU A 146 -17.82 -13.42 -20.84
C GLU A 146 -18.48 -14.51 -19.97
N GLY A 147 -19.59 -14.16 -19.33
CA GLY A 147 -20.34 -15.06 -18.45
C GLY A 147 -20.75 -14.41 -17.12
N PRO A 148 -21.57 -15.10 -16.32
CA PRO A 148 -21.99 -14.58 -15.03
C PRO A 148 -20.82 -14.56 -14.05
N SER A 149 -20.62 -13.41 -13.39
CA SER A 149 -19.67 -13.32 -12.29
C SER A 149 -20.10 -14.26 -11.15
N PRO A 150 -19.15 -14.89 -10.43
CA PRO A 150 -19.47 -15.73 -9.28
C PRO A 150 -20.19 -14.91 -8.19
N LYS A 151 -21.03 -15.60 -7.41
CA LYS A 151 -21.74 -14.98 -6.29
C LYS A 151 -20.73 -14.39 -5.28
N VAL A 152 -21.09 -13.25 -4.72
CA VAL A 152 -20.27 -12.56 -3.72
C VAL A 152 -20.34 -13.31 -2.39
N GLU A 153 -19.19 -13.66 -1.82
CA GLU A 153 -19.08 -14.30 -0.52
C GLU A 153 -18.68 -13.29 0.56
N TYR A 154 -19.55 -13.09 1.56
CA TYR A 154 -19.32 -12.14 2.65
C TYR A 154 -18.33 -12.66 3.69
N VAL A 155 -17.49 -11.76 4.20
CA VAL A 155 -16.55 -12.02 5.29
C VAL A 155 -17.06 -11.31 6.54
N TRP A 156 -17.97 -11.96 7.27
CA TRP A 156 -18.68 -11.37 8.41
C TRP A 156 -17.78 -10.80 9.50
N ARG A 157 -16.62 -11.42 9.75
CA ARG A 157 -15.61 -10.86 10.67
C ARG A 157 -15.20 -9.45 10.26
N ASN A 158 -14.92 -9.24 8.98
CA ASN A 158 -14.48 -7.93 8.47
C ASN A 158 -15.63 -6.92 8.53
N ILE A 159 -16.84 -7.35 8.18
CA ILE A 159 -18.06 -6.52 8.28
C ILE A 159 -18.23 -6.01 9.71
N ILE A 160 -18.22 -6.91 10.70
CA ILE A 160 -18.41 -6.54 12.11
C ILE A 160 -17.31 -5.60 12.60
N LEU A 161 -16.04 -5.93 12.35
CA LEU A 161 -14.91 -5.10 12.79
C LEU A 161 -14.92 -3.71 12.13
N MET A 162 -15.28 -3.64 10.84
CA MET A 162 -15.38 -2.38 10.11
C MET A 162 -16.51 -1.52 10.67
N SER A 163 -17.68 -2.11 10.93
CA SER A 163 -18.80 -1.41 11.56
C SER A 163 -18.44 -0.88 12.94
N LEU A 164 -17.81 -1.70 13.79
CA LEU A 164 -17.41 -1.28 15.15
C LEU A 164 -16.38 -0.16 15.13
N LEU A 165 -15.39 -0.21 14.22
CA LEU A 165 -14.42 0.87 14.04
C LEU A 165 -15.13 2.19 13.71
N HIS A 166 -16.05 2.18 12.75
CA HIS A 166 -16.74 3.40 12.32
C HIS A 166 -17.72 3.92 13.36
N LEU A 167 -18.40 3.04 14.12
CA LEU A 167 -19.20 3.46 15.27
C LEU A 167 -18.33 4.11 16.36
N GLY A 168 -17.15 3.54 16.64
CA GLY A 168 -16.18 4.14 17.55
C GLY A 168 -15.66 5.49 17.04
N ALA A 169 -15.39 5.62 15.75
CA ALA A 169 -14.99 6.89 15.14
C ALA A 169 -16.10 7.95 15.22
N LEU A 170 -17.36 7.60 14.93
CA LEU A 170 -18.51 8.50 15.09
C LEU A 170 -18.66 8.97 16.54
N TYR A 171 -18.49 8.07 17.50
CA TYR A 171 -18.44 8.46 18.90
C TYR A 171 -17.26 9.40 19.20
N GLY A 172 -16.08 9.11 18.65
CA GLY A 172 -14.92 9.99 18.73
C GLY A 172 -15.17 11.41 18.24
N ILE A 173 -15.97 11.60 17.18
CA ILE A 173 -16.35 12.94 16.69
C ILE A 173 -17.08 13.73 17.79
N THR A 174 -17.97 13.09 18.54
CA THR A 174 -18.70 13.75 19.64
C THR A 174 -17.81 14.16 20.81
N LEU A 175 -16.61 13.57 20.93
CA LEU A 175 -15.63 13.85 21.98
C LEU A 175 -14.59 14.91 21.58
N ILE A 176 -14.53 15.34 20.31
CA ILE A 176 -13.57 16.36 19.85
C ILE A 176 -13.70 17.67 20.65
N PRO A 177 -14.90 18.22 20.91
CA PRO A 177 -15.03 19.51 21.61
C PRO A 177 -14.47 19.51 23.03
N THR A 178 -14.35 18.33 23.65
CA THR A 178 -13.85 18.14 25.01
C THR A 178 -12.42 17.57 25.04
N CYS A 179 -11.79 17.34 23.87
CA CYS A 179 -10.39 16.93 23.77
C CYS A 179 -9.44 18.05 24.20
N LYS A 180 -8.33 17.68 24.82
CA LYS A 180 -7.19 18.59 24.97
C LYS A 180 -6.60 18.91 23.59
N LEU A 181 -6.13 20.14 23.41
CA LEU A 181 -5.51 20.58 22.14
C LEU A 181 -4.38 19.65 21.67
N TYR A 182 -3.53 19.18 22.60
CA TYR A 182 -2.43 18.26 22.27
C TYR A 182 -2.93 16.91 21.73
N THR A 183 -4.11 16.44 22.12
CA THR A 183 -4.73 15.23 21.56
C THR A 183 -5.14 15.44 20.10
N CYS A 184 -5.69 16.61 19.76
CA CYS A 184 -6.03 16.97 18.38
C CYS A 184 -4.76 17.10 17.51
N LEU A 185 -3.73 17.78 18.00
CA LEU A 185 -2.44 17.93 17.30
C LEU A 185 -1.74 16.58 17.13
N TRP A 186 -1.80 15.72 18.15
CA TRP A 186 -1.29 14.36 18.09
C TRP A 186 -2.02 13.55 17.03
N GLY A 187 -3.34 13.61 16.98
CA GLY A 187 -4.15 12.94 15.95
C GLY A 187 -3.78 13.41 14.54
N LEU A 188 -3.59 14.72 14.32
CA LEU A 188 -3.15 15.28 13.05
C LEU A 188 -1.74 14.83 12.67
N PHE A 189 -0.79 14.86 13.61
CA PHE A 189 0.56 14.35 13.40
C PHE A 189 0.55 12.88 12.99
N TYR A 190 -0.17 12.04 13.74
CA TYR A 190 -0.27 10.61 13.49
C TYR A 190 -0.95 10.32 12.15
N TYR A 191 -1.94 11.14 11.76
CA TYR A 191 -2.56 11.10 10.44
C TYR A 191 -1.54 11.36 9.33
N VAL A 192 -0.80 12.47 9.39
CA VAL A 192 0.18 12.84 8.35
C VAL A 192 1.29 11.80 8.22
N VAL A 193 1.82 11.32 9.34
CA VAL A 193 2.86 10.28 9.33
C VAL A 193 2.32 8.99 8.73
N SER A 194 1.13 8.54 9.14
CA SER A 194 0.49 7.35 8.56
C SER A 194 0.26 7.49 7.06
N ALA A 195 -0.22 8.67 6.62
CA ALA A 195 -0.43 8.99 5.22
C ALA A 195 0.88 8.88 4.41
N LEU A 196 1.98 9.47 4.88
CA LEU A 196 3.29 9.33 4.23
C LEU A 196 3.77 7.86 4.15
N GLY A 197 3.45 7.04 5.15
CA GLY A 197 3.72 5.60 5.13
C GLY A 197 3.01 4.86 3.99
N ILE A 198 1.81 5.32 3.61
CA ILE A 198 1.09 4.81 2.43
C ILE A 198 1.64 5.45 1.16
N THR A 199 1.66 6.78 1.06
CA THR A 199 1.91 7.51 -0.19
C THR A 199 3.38 7.49 -0.60
N ALA A 200 4.27 8.00 0.25
CA ALA A 200 5.71 7.99 -0.02
C ALA A 200 6.30 6.58 0.09
N GLY A 201 5.73 5.73 0.95
CA GLY A 201 6.17 4.35 1.18
C GLY A 201 5.50 3.34 0.25
N ALA A 202 4.41 2.72 0.72
CA ALA A 202 3.75 1.58 0.06
C ALA A 202 3.49 1.82 -1.43
N HIS A 203 2.99 3.00 -1.76
CA HIS A 203 2.61 3.40 -3.11
C HIS A 203 3.82 3.76 -3.98
N ARG A 204 4.40 4.94 -3.79
CA ARG A 204 5.39 5.49 -4.73
C ARG A 204 6.75 4.79 -4.67
N LEU A 205 7.18 4.32 -3.50
CA LEU A 205 8.47 3.64 -3.32
C LEU A 205 8.39 2.14 -3.64
N TRP A 206 7.51 1.40 -2.96
CA TRP A 206 7.52 -0.07 -3.05
C TRP A 206 6.63 -0.61 -4.18
N SER A 207 5.47 -0.02 -4.44
CA SER A 207 4.60 -0.49 -5.54
C SER A 207 5.14 -0.07 -6.90
N HIS A 208 5.59 1.18 -7.03
CA HIS A 208 5.99 1.77 -8.31
C HIS A 208 7.51 1.97 -8.50
N ARG A 209 8.35 1.84 -7.46
CA ARG A 209 9.80 2.12 -7.55
C ARG A 209 10.15 3.42 -8.28
N SER A 210 9.33 4.45 -8.08
CA SER A 210 9.45 5.74 -8.76
C SER A 210 10.62 6.60 -8.24
N TYR A 211 11.19 6.20 -7.11
CA TYR A 211 12.42 6.76 -6.55
C TYR A 211 13.14 5.71 -5.69
N LYS A 212 14.38 6.00 -5.29
CA LYS A 212 15.16 5.18 -4.37
C LYS A 212 15.32 5.87 -3.02
N ALA A 213 15.22 5.09 -1.94
CA ALA A 213 15.36 5.56 -0.57
C ALA A 213 16.49 4.82 0.16
N ARG A 214 17.30 5.56 0.92
CA ARG A 214 18.30 4.98 1.83
C ARG A 214 17.62 4.38 3.07
N LEU A 215 18.35 3.54 3.79
CA LEU A 215 17.82 2.79 4.93
C LEU A 215 17.13 3.67 6.00
N PRO A 216 17.63 4.85 6.41
CA PRO A 216 16.94 5.67 7.42
C PRO A 216 15.53 6.08 6.99
N LEU A 217 15.36 6.50 5.74
CA LEU A 217 14.06 6.84 5.20
C LEU A 217 13.16 5.61 5.07
N ARG A 218 13.69 4.48 4.60
CA ARG A 218 12.94 3.22 4.52
C ARG A 218 12.47 2.73 5.89
N LEU A 219 13.28 2.87 6.92
CA LEU A 219 12.92 2.57 8.31
C LEU A 219 11.80 3.48 8.81
N PHE A 220 11.88 4.78 8.54
CA PHE A 220 10.79 5.71 8.86
C PHE A 220 9.49 5.29 8.14
N LEU A 221 9.55 5.06 6.83
CA LEU A 221 8.38 4.75 6.01
C LEU A 221 7.73 3.40 6.36
N ILE A 222 8.51 2.37 6.72
CA ILE A 222 7.95 1.07 7.09
C ILE A 222 7.24 1.13 8.45
N ILE A 223 7.75 1.94 9.39
CA ILE A 223 7.11 2.19 10.69
C ILE A 223 5.83 3.00 10.47
N ALA A 224 5.92 4.07 9.67
CA ALA A 224 4.78 4.90 9.29
C ALA A 224 3.67 4.10 8.59
N ASN A 225 4.03 3.20 7.67
CA ASN A 225 3.08 2.29 7.01
C ASN A 225 2.39 1.36 8.03
N THR A 226 3.15 0.86 9.01
CA THR A 226 2.61 0.01 10.08
C THR A 226 1.62 0.78 10.98
N MET A 227 1.79 2.09 11.16
CA MET A 227 0.82 2.97 11.84
C MET A 227 -0.50 3.12 11.07
N ALA A 228 -0.45 2.99 9.73
CA ALA A 228 -1.60 3.16 8.84
C ALA A 228 -2.49 1.92 8.73
N PHE A 229 -1.97 0.74 9.09
CA PHE A 229 -2.70 -0.55 9.16
C PHE A 229 -3.53 -0.90 7.89
N GLN A 230 -2.92 -0.80 6.70
CA GLN A 230 -3.57 -1.15 5.43
C GLN A 230 -3.05 -2.46 4.81
N ASN A 231 -2.79 -3.47 5.65
CA ASN A 231 -1.95 -4.65 5.36
C ASN A 231 -0.45 -4.31 5.20
N ASP A 232 0.40 -5.35 5.26
CA ASP A 232 1.84 -5.17 5.08
C ASP A 232 2.18 -4.75 3.65
N VAL A 233 3.33 -4.08 3.47
CA VAL A 233 3.74 -3.49 2.19
C VAL A 233 3.72 -4.49 1.04
N TYR A 234 4.10 -5.76 1.27
CA TYR A 234 4.09 -6.77 0.22
C TYR A 234 2.68 -7.06 -0.29
N GLU A 235 1.72 -7.25 0.62
CA GLU A 235 0.32 -7.47 0.24
C GLU A 235 -0.30 -6.23 -0.40
N TRP A 236 -0.03 -5.03 0.14
CA TRP A 236 -0.51 -3.77 -0.43
C TRP A 236 0.02 -3.57 -1.85
N ALA A 237 1.33 -3.74 -2.07
CA ALA A 237 1.95 -3.52 -3.37
C ALA A 237 1.52 -4.55 -4.42
N ARG A 238 1.31 -5.82 -4.03
CA ARG A 238 0.74 -6.82 -4.95
C ARG A 238 -0.64 -6.42 -5.44
N ASP A 239 -1.52 -6.06 -4.50
CA ASP A 239 -2.89 -5.64 -4.84
C ASP A 239 -2.87 -4.37 -5.70
N HIS A 240 -1.96 -3.42 -5.40
CA HIS A 240 -1.82 -2.18 -6.15
C HIS A 240 -1.25 -2.36 -7.57
N ARG A 241 -0.24 -3.22 -7.74
CA ARG A 241 0.26 -3.61 -9.08
C ARG A 241 -0.85 -4.27 -9.90
N ALA A 242 -1.63 -5.18 -9.30
CA ALA A 242 -2.79 -5.79 -9.96
C ALA A 242 -3.85 -4.75 -10.35
N HIS A 243 -4.12 -3.78 -9.46
CA HIS A 243 -5.03 -2.66 -9.72
C HIS A 243 -4.59 -1.85 -10.94
N HIS A 244 -3.31 -1.50 -11.06
CA HIS A 244 -2.82 -0.78 -12.23
C HIS A 244 -2.87 -1.61 -13.51
N LYS A 245 -2.36 -2.85 -13.47
CA LYS A 245 -2.21 -3.70 -14.66
C LYS A 245 -3.55 -4.11 -15.23
N PHE A 246 -4.53 -4.41 -14.38
CA PHE A 246 -5.84 -4.94 -14.76
C PHE A 246 -7.00 -4.05 -14.30
N SER A 247 -6.77 -2.73 -14.25
CA SER A 247 -7.74 -1.71 -13.84
C SER A 247 -9.10 -1.92 -14.54
N GLU A 248 -10.21 -1.70 -13.83
CA GLU A 248 -11.57 -1.84 -14.37
C GLU A 248 -11.97 -3.27 -14.82
N THR A 249 -11.33 -4.30 -14.25
CA THR A 249 -11.67 -5.72 -14.50
C THR A 249 -11.92 -6.50 -13.21
N HIS A 250 -12.36 -7.75 -13.28
CA HIS A 250 -12.46 -8.63 -12.13
C HIS A 250 -11.10 -9.04 -11.52
N ALA A 251 -9.98 -8.73 -12.18
CA ALA A 251 -8.64 -8.88 -11.62
C ALA A 251 -8.18 -7.65 -10.80
N ASP A 252 -8.89 -6.53 -10.90
CA ASP A 252 -8.71 -5.36 -10.03
C ASP A 252 -9.33 -5.63 -8.64
N PRO A 253 -8.55 -5.62 -7.55
CA PRO A 253 -9.05 -5.87 -6.19
C PRO A 253 -10.21 -4.96 -5.78
N HIS A 254 -10.21 -3.70 -6.23
CA HIS A 254 -11.20 -2.67 -5.87
C HIS A 254 -11.90 -2.10 -7.10
N ASN A 255 -12.17 -2.97 -8.08
CA ASN A 255 -12.86 -2.68 -9.35
C ASN A 255 -14.00 -1.65 -9.24
N SER A 256 -13.72 -0.44 -9.75
CA SER A 256 -14.62 0.72 -9.77
C SER A 256 -15.94 0.47 -10.52
N ARG A 257 -15.98 -0.46 -11.49
CA ARG A 257 -17.20 -0.84 -12.24
C ARG A 257 -18.26 -1.52 -11.38
N ARG A 258 -17.90 -1.99 -10.19
CA ARG A 258 -18.85 -2.54 -9.20
C ARG A 258 -19.50 -1.45 -8.34
N GLY A 259 -19.21 -0.19 -8.64
CA GLY A 259 -19.82 0.97 -8.01
C GLY A 259 -19.06 1.47 -6.78
N PHE A 260 -19.39 2.70 -6.38
CA PHE A 260 -18.69 3.45 -5.33
C PHE A 260 -18.46 2.66 -4.05
N PHE A 261 -19.51 2.02 -3.51
CA PHE A 261 -19.42 1.29 -2.25
C PHE A 261 -18.42 0.13 -2.32
N PHE A 262 -18.41 -0.62 -3.43
CA PHE A 262 -17.49 -1.73 -3.59
C PHE A 262 -16.04 -1.24 -3.63
N SER A 263 -15.72 -0.26 -4.48
CA SER A 263 -14.39 0.31 -4.62
C SER A 263 -13.91 1.06 -3.36
N HIS A 264 -14.84 1.58 -2.55
CA HIS A 264 -14.51 2.30 -1.33
C HIS A 264 -14.17 1.34 -0.19
N VAL A 265 -15.10 0.48 0.21
CA VAL A 265 -14.91 -0.41 1.37
C VAL A 265 -15.41 -1.83 1.13
N GLY A 266 -16.40 -2.02 0.24
CA GLY A 266 -17.06 -3.31 0.03
C GLY A 266 -16.10 -4.44 -0.37
N TRP A 267 -15.03 -4.13 -1.09
CA TRP A 267 -13.99 -5.10 -1.47
C TRP A 267 -13.26 -5.73 -0.29
N LEU A 268 -13.15 -5.01 0.84
CA LEU A 268 -12.57 -5.52 2.09
C LEU A 268 -13.53 -6.43 2.88
N LEU A 269 -14.82 -6.38 2.55
CA LEU A 269 -15.89 -7.06 3.29
C LEU A 269 -16.28 -8.42 2.67
N VAL A 270 -15.70 -8.75 1.52
CA VAL A 270 -16.05 -9.93 0.73
C VAL A 270 -14.79 -10.68 0.29
N ARG A 271 -14.94 -11.92 -0.16
CA ARG A 271 -13.82 -12.63 -0.78
C ARG A 271 -13.46 -11.98 -2.11
N LYS A 272 -12.15 -11.80 -2.33
CA LYS A 272 -11.59 -11.36 -3.63
C LYS A 272 -12.06 -12.30 -4.74
N HIS A 273 -12.40 -11.72 -5.90
CA HIS A 273 -12.74 -12.49 -7.08
C HIS A 273 -11.56 -13.42 -7.48
N PRO A 274 -11.81 -14.65 -7.98
CA PRO A 274 -10.75 -15.58 -8.37
C PRO A 274 -9.69 -14.99 -9.31
N ALA A 275 -10.11 -14.14 -10.25
CA ALA A 275 -9.21 -13.46 -11.19
C ALA A 275 -8.15 -12.59 -10.50
N VAL A 276 -8.44 -11.98 -9.34
CA VAL A 276 -7.45 -11.22 -8.57
C VAL A 276 -6.30 -12.12 -8.12
N LYS A 277 -6.61 -13.36 -7.70
CA LYS A 277 -5.58 -14.34 -7.28
C LYS A 277 -4.82 -14.89 -8.49
N GLU A 278 -5.54 -15.27 -9.54
CA GLU A 278 -4.96 -15.83 -10.77
C GLU A 278 -4.00 -14.85 -11.41
N LYS A 279 -4.44 -13.60 -11.63
CA LYS A 279 -3.63 -12.56 -12.27
C LYS A 279 -2.61 -11.95 -11.34
N GLY A 280 -2.92 -11.79 -10.05
CA GLY A 280 -1.95 -11.35 -9.05
C GLY A 280 -0.74 -12.29 -8.91
N ALA A 281 -0.92 -13.59 -9.17
CA ALA A 281 0.18 -14.57 -9.18
C ALA A 281 1.10 -14.45 -10.41
N THR A 282 0.71 -13.70 -11.43
CA THR A 282 1.53 -13.45 -12.64
C THR A 282 2.40 -12.20 -12.54
N LEU A 283 2.25 -11.42 -11.46
CA LEU A 283 3.04 -10.22 -11.21
C LEU A 283 4.40 -10.60 -10.63
N ASP A 284 5.47 -9.96 -11.08
CA ASP A 284 6.75 -10.06 -10.40
C ASP A 284 6.72 -9.25 -9.10
N LEU A 285 7.08 -9.89 -7.99
CA LEU A 285 7.21 -9.29 -6.66
C LEU A 285 8.58 -9.60 -6.05
N SER A 286 9.50 -10.17 -6.83
CA SER A 286 10.83 -10.60 -6.38
C SER A 286 11.66 -9.43 -5.82
N ASP A 287 11.40 -8.21 -6.31
CA ASP A 287 12.00 -6.98 -5.80
C ASP A 287 11.64 -6.71 -4.33
N LEU A 288 10.39 -7.00 -3.94
CA LEU A 288 9.92 -6.86 -2.56
C LEU A 288 10.35 -8.03 -1.69
N GLU A 289 10.37 -9.25 -2.24
CA GLU A 289 10.85 -10.45 -1.54
C GLU A 289 12.34 -10.33 -1.18
N ALA A 290 13.14 -9.77 -2.09
CA ALA A 290 14.56 -9.49 -1.85
C ALA A 290 14.78 -8.38 -0.80
N GLU A 291 13.78 -7.52 -0.56
CA GLU A 291 13.89 -6.43 0.38
C GLU A 291 13.66 -6.89 1.84
N LYS A 292 14.77 -7.18 2.54
CA LYS A 292 14.77 -7.66 3.93
C LYS A 292 13.88 -6.86 4.89
N LEU A 293 13.78 -5.54 4.72
CA LEU A 293 12.97 -4.69 5.60
C LEU A 293 11.46 -4.89 5.38
N VAL A 294 11.04 -5.05 4.13
CA VAL A 294 9.64 -5.34 3.77
C VAL A 294 9.26 -6.73 4.30
N MET A 295 10.12 -7.73 4.10
CA MET A 295 9.91 -9.08 4.63
C MET A 295 9.93 -9.13 6.16
N PHE A 296 10.74 -8.29 6.82
CA PHE A 296 10.72 -8.12 8.27
C PHE A 296 9.37 -7.59 8.75
N GLN A 297 8.87 -6.51 8.13
CA GLN A 297 7.55 -5.96 8.45
C GLN A 297 6.47 -7.04 8.29
N ARG A 298 6.45 -7.75 7.16
CA ARG A 298 5.50 -8.83 6.90
C ARG A 298 5.51 -9.91 7.98
N ARG A 299 6.70 -10.35 8.41
CA ARG A 299 6.86 -11.37 9.46
C ARG A 299 6.33 -10.91 10.82
N TYR A 300 6.54 -9.64 11.17
CA TYR A 300 6.17 -9.07 12.47
C TYR A 300 4.97 -8.11 12.39
N TYR A 301 4.15 -8.22 11.35
CA TYR A 301 3.11 -7.25 11.07
C TYR A 301 2.06 -7.16 12.18
N LYS A 302 1.62 -8.31 12.71
CA LYS A 302 0.59 -8.37 13.77
C LYS A 302 1.01 -7.68 15.08
N PRO A 303 2.17 -7.97 15.70
CA PRO A 303 2.60 -7.20 16.87
C PRO A 303 2.87 -5.73 16.52
N GLY A 304 3.45 -5.46 15.34
CA GLY A 304 3.73 -4.10 14.87
C GLY A 304 2.47 -3.23 14.76
N LEU A 305 1.42 -3.73 14.09
CA LEU A 305 0.17 -2.97 13.90
C LEU A 305 -0.56 -2.74 15.23
N LEU A 306 -0.54 -3.71 16.15
CA LEU A 306 -1.16 -3.54 17.47
C LEU A 306 -0.46 -2.42 18.25
N LEU A 307 0.88 -2.42 18.24
CA LEU A 307 1.66 -1.39 18.90
C LEU A 307 1.46 -0.02 18.23
N MET A 308 1.72 0.07 16.92
CA MET A 308 1.85 1.34 16.22
C MET A 308 0.52 1.99 15.88
N CYS A 309 -0.52 1.21 15.56
CA CYS A 309 -1.83 1.76 15.16
C CYS A 309 -2.77 1.95 16.36
N PHE A 310 -2.67 1.14 17.42
CA PHE A 310 -3.64 1.14 18.52
C PHE A 310 -3.05 1.51 19.88
N ILE A 311 -2.00 0.82 20.33
CA ILE A 311 -1.48 0.98 21.70
C ILE A 311 -0.77 2.32 21.87
N LEU A 312 0.27 2.58 21.07
CA LEU A 312 1.07 3.81 21.16
C LEU A 312 0.24 5.10 20.99
N PRO A 313 -0.63 5.24 19.97
CA PRO A 313 -1.41 6.47 19.79
C PRO A 313 -2.47 6.69 20.88
N THR A 314 -2.84 5.64 21.62
CA THR A 314 -3.72 5.73 22.79
C THR A 314 -2.95 6.08 24.07
N LEU A 315 -1.81 5.43 24.32
CA LEU A 315 -1.07 5.62 25.57
C LEU A 315 -0.36 6.97 25.63
N VAL A 316 0.12 7.49 24.50
CA VAL A 316 0.85 8.76 24.48
C VAL A 316 -0.02 9.92 25.02
N PRO A 317 -1.24 10.17 24.52
CA PRO A 317 -2.08 11.24 25.08
C PRO A 317 -2.44 11.02 26.55
N TRP A 318 -2.73 9.78 26.92
CA TRP A 318 -3.11 9.43 28.28
C TRP A 318 -1.99 9.68 29.28
N CYS A 319 -0.75 9.30 28.96
CA CYS A 319 0.38 9.37 29.87
C CYS A 319 1.10 10.74 29.87
N PHE A 320 1.19 11.43 28.74
CA PHE A 320 2.10 12.59 28.61
C PHE A 320 1.43 13.94 28.87
N TRP A 321 0.14 14.09 28.57
CA TRP A 321 -0.59 15.35 28.84
C TRP A 321 -1.93 15.13 29.56
N GLY A 322 -2.07 13.95 30.18
CA GLY A 322 -3.20 13.62 31.05
C GLY A 322 -4.54 13.67 30.33
N GLU A 323 -4.58 13.32 29.04
CA GLU A 323 -5.86 13.10 28.35
C GLU A 323 -6.61 11.93 29.00
N THR A 324 -7.94 11.91 28.97
CA THR A 324 -8.65 10.73 29.45
C THR A 324 -8.38 9.53 28.54
N PHE A 325 -8.39 8.32 29.11
CA PHE A 325 -8.22 7.10 28.31
C PHE A 325 -9.27 6.99 27.19
N GLN A 326 -10.52 7.38 27.49
CA GLN A 326 -11.62 7.39 26.53
C GLN A 326 -11.34 8.29 25.32
N HIS A 327 -10.93 9.55 25.54
CA HIS A 327 -10.63 10.47 24.42
C HIS A 327 -9.42 9.96 23.62
N SER A 328 -8.42 9.40 24.30
CA SER A 328 -7.25 8.82 23.65
C SER A 328 -7.61 7.63 22.73
N VAL A 329 -8.49 6.73 23.18
CA VAL A 329 -8.96 5.59 22.37
C VAL A 329 -9.83 6.05 21.20
N PHE A 330 -10.87 6.83 21.45
CA PHE A 330 -11.87 7.12 20.43
C PHE A 330 -11.45 8.21 19.45
N VAL A 331 -10.65 9.19 19.88
CA VAL A 331 -10.20 10.31 19.03
C VAL A 331 -8.83 10.03 18.41
N ALA A 332 -7.79 9.89 19.25
CA ALA A 332 -6.42 9.71 18.76
C ALA A 332 -6.16 8.35 18.07
N THR A 333 -7.01 7.35 18.34
CA THR A 333 -6.89 6.01 17.75
C THR A 333 -8.00 5.70 16.76
N PHE A 334 -9.26 5.51 17.17
CA PHE A 334 -10.30 5.03 16.26
C PHE A 334 -10.73 6.05 15.21
N LEU A 335 -11.04 7.28 15.60
CA LEU A 335 -11.39 8.33 14.64
C LEU A 335 -10.22 8.61 13.68
N ARG A 336 -9.01 8.83 14.21
CA ARG A 336 -7.81 9.05 13.38
C ARG A 336 -7.59 7.91 12.38
N TYR A 337 -7.70 6.65 12.81
CA TYR A 337 -7.53 5.51 11.92
C TYR A 337 -8.64 5.43 10.86
N ALA A 338 -9.90 5.62 11.25
CA ALA A 338 -11.02 5.64 10.32
C ALA A 338 -10.87 6.75 9.25
N ILE A 339 -10.38 7.94 9.63
CA ILE A 339 -10.10 9.03 8.69
C ILE A 339 -9.01 8.61 7.69
N VAL A 340 -7.87 8.07 8.16
CA VAL A 340 -6.79 7.58 7.27
C VAL A 340 -7.32 6.58 6.25
N LEU A 341 -8.15 5.62 6.70
CA LEU A 341 -8.75 4.63 5.83
C LEU A 341 -9.68 5.25 4.78
N ASN A 342 -10.67 6.04 5.20
CA ASN A 342 -11.66 6.60 4.29
C ASN A 342 -11.02 7.54 3.26
N VAL A 343 -10.04 8.34 3.68
CA VAL A 343 -9.29 9.20 2.75
C VAL A 343 -8.51 8.37 1.73
N THR A 344 -7.88 7.27 2.15
CA THR A 344 -7.19 6.38 1.20
C THR A 344 -8.19 5.73 0.24
N TRP A 345 -9.33 5.28 0.75
CA TRP A 345 -10.38 4.65 -0.04
C TRP A 345 -11.10 5.60 -1.01
N LEU A 346 -11.08 6.91 -0.76
CA LEU A 346 -11.55 7.90 -1.72
C LEU A 346 -10.70 7.91 -3.01
N VAL A 347 -9.43 7.51 -2.94
CA VAL A 347 -8.59 7.35 -4.15
C VAL A 347 -9.16 6.22 -5.02
N ASN A 348 -9.53 5.10 -4.42
CA ASN A 348 -10.10 3.96 -5.15
C ASN A 348 -11.52 4.22 -5.67
N SER A 349 -12.32 5.01 -4.95
CA SER A 349 -13.72 5.26 -5.30
C SER A 349 -13.94 6.59 -6.00
N ALA A 350 -13.76 7.71 -5.30
CA ALA A 350 -14.04 9.04 -5.83
C ALA A 350 -13.11 9.40 -6.99
N ALA A 351 -11.81 9.08 -6.88
CA ALA A 351 -10.85 9.37 -7.96
C ALA A 351 -10.95 8.39 -9.15
N HIS A 352 -11.89 7.46 -9.15
CA HIS A 352 -12.26 6.64 -10.32
C HIS A 352 -13.60 7.05 -10.94
N LEU A 353 -14.40 7.87 -10.25
CA LEU A 353 -15.77 8.19 -10.66
C LEU A 353 -16.00 9.68 -10.89
N PHE A 354 -15.36 10.55 -10.12
CA PHE A 354 -15.65 11.99 -10.10
C PHE A 354 -14.38 12.81 -10.37
N GLY A 355 -14.42 13.62 -11.43
CA GLY A 355 -13.35 14.53 -11.82
C GLY A 355 -13.04 14.51 -13.32
N TYR A 356 -11.96 15.21 -13.69
CA TYR A 356 -11.54 15.38 -15.08
C TYR A 356 -10.54 14.31 -15.53
N ARG A 357 -10.33 14.15 -16.85
CA ARG A 357 -9.35 13.25 -17.46
C ARG A 357 -8.47 13.95 -18.49
N PRO A 358 -7.66 14.94 -18.07
CA PRO A 358 -6.88 15.75 -18.99
C PRO A 358 -5.81 14.95 -19.75
N TYR A 359 -5.35 13.80 -19.23
CA TYR A 359 -4.26 13.01 -19.83
C TYR A 359 -4.78 11.81 -20.63
N ASP A 360 -5.73 11.06 -20.09
CA ASP A 360 -6.33 9.92 -20.80
C ASP A 360 -7.81 9.73 -20.46
N LYS A 361 -8.68 10.01 -21.44
CA LYS A 361 -10.13 9.87 -21.34
C LYS A 361 -10.62 8.43 -21.49
N ASN A 362 -9.76 7.50 -21.90
CA ASN A 362 -10.13 6.11 -22.16
C ASN A 362 -10.06 5.22 -20.91
N ILE A 363 -9.48 5.73 -19.83
CA ILE A 363 -9.43 5.08 -18.51
C ILE A 363 -10.44 5.74 -17.54
N SER A 364 -10.78 5.06 -16.46
CA SER A 364 -11.68 5.57 -15.41
C SER A 364 -11.04 6.60 -14.45
N PRO A 365 -9.77 6.47 -14.01
CA PRO A 365 -9.10 7.39 -13.09
C PRO A 365 -9.26 8.86 -13.45
N ARG A 366 -9.47 9.71 -12.45
CA ARG A 366 -9.84 11.12 -12.53
C ARG A 366 -8.93 12.01 -11.69
N GLU A 367 -8.75 13.25 -12.12
CA GLU A 367 -8.17 14.30 -11.29
C GLU A 367 -9.23 14.83 -10.32
N ASN A 368 -8.97 14.74 -9.02
CA ASN A 368 -9.88 15.18 -7.97
C ASN A 368 -9.15 15.93 -6.84
N ILE A 369 -9.33 17.26 -6.80
CA ILE A 369 -8.64 18.15 -5.85
C ILE A 369 -8.98 17.84 -4.39
N LEU A 370 -10.23 17.50 -4.09
CA LEU A 370 -10.64 17.17 -2.72
C LEU A 370 -9.97 15.89 -2.23
N VAL A 371 -9.82 14.90 -3.12
CA VAL A 371 -9.05 13.69 -2.82
C VAL A 371 -7.57 14.04 -2.61
N SER A 372 -6.96 14.92 -3.41
CA SER A 372 -5.56 15.33 -3.21
C SER A 372 -5.33 16.02 -1.86
N LEU A 373 -6.27 16.85 -1.40
CA LEU A 373 -6.18 17.51 -0.09
C LEU A 373 -6.22 16.51 1.07
N GLY A 374 -7.14 15.54 1.02
CA GLY A 374 -7.21 14.47 2.00
C GLY A 374 -5.99 13.56 1.91
N ALA A 375 -5.81 12.91 0.76
CA ALA A 375 -4.81 11.88 0.52
C ALA A 375 -3.41 12.45 0.23
N VAL A 376 -3.10 13.64 0.75
CA VAL A 376 -1.78 14.30 0.74
C VAL A 376 -1.07 14.36 -0.62
N GLY A 377 -1.81 14.31 -1.72
CA GLY A 377 -1.29 14.37 -3.09
C GLY A 377 -1.75 13.28 -4.05
N GLU A 378 -2.47 12.24 -3.59
CA GLU A 378 -2.81 11.10 -4.46
C GLU A 378 -4.12 11.26 -5.27
N GLY A 379 -4.74 12.44 -5.28
CA GLY A 379 -5.99 12.69 -6.01
C GLY A 379 -5.81 13.01 -7.50
N PHE A 380 -4.58 13.20 -7.97
CA PHE A 380 -4.25 13.37 -9.40
C PHE A 380 -4.18 12.01 -10.11
N HIS A 381 -5.28 11.27 -10.03
CA HIS A 381 -5.31 9.85 -10.33
C HIS A 381 -5.32 9.53 -11.83
N ASN A 382 -5.83 10.45 -12.68
CA ASN A 382 -5.74 10.30 -14.13
C ASN A 382 -4.29 10.42 -14.61
N TYR A 383 -3.54 11.38 -14.06
CA TYR A 383 -2.10 11.48 -14.32
C TYR A 383 -1.39 10.21 -13.86
N HIS A 384 -1.66 9.80 -12.62
CA HIS A 384 -0.99 8.68 -11.99
C HIS A 384 -1.17 7.36 -12.77
N HIS A 385 -2.38 7.03 -13.21
CA HIS A 385 -2.59 5.83 -14.04
C HIS A 385 -2.05 5.96 -15.46
N SER A 386 -1.93 7.19 -15.98
CA SER A 386 -1.29 7.43 -17.29
C SER A 386 0.23 7.26 -17.23
N PHE A 387 0.84 7.59 -16.08
CA PHE A 387 2.28 7.62 -15.85
C PHE A 387 2.64 7.03 -14.47
N PRO A 388 2.46 5.72 -14.24
CA PRO A 388 2.61 5.12 -12.91
C PRO A 388 4.07 5.17 -12.38
N TYR A 389 5.03 5.42 -13.26
CA TYR A 389 6.46 5.55 -12.93
C TYR A 389 6.87 6.94 -12.45
N ASP A 390 5.99 7.93 -12.46
CA ASP A 390 6.31 9.29 -12.00
C ASP A 390 6.26 9.41 -10.48
N TYR A 391 7.37 9.82 -9.85
CA TYR A 391 7.49 9.92 -8.40
C TYR A 391 6.58 10.96 -7.75
N SER A 392 6.12 11.93 -8.54
CA SER A 392 5.19 12.95 -8.06
C SER A 392 3.75 12.44 -8.06
N ALA A 393 3.43 11.40 -8.84
CA ALA A 393 2.05 10.97 -9.12
C ALA A 393 1.14 12.11 -9.64
N SER A 394 1.75 13.19 -10.14
CA SER A 394 1.08 14.40 -10.62
C SER A 394 1.97 15.11 -11.63
N GLU A 395 1.39 15.92 -12.52
CA GLU A 395 2.17 16.74 -13.44
C GLU A 395 3.04 17.75 -12.68
N TYR A 396 2.42 18.55 -11.83
CA TYR A 396 3.08 19.55 -11.02
C TYR A 396 3.54 18.97 -9.69
N ARG A 397 4.77 19.27 -9.29
CA ARG A 397 5.41 18.67 -8.11
C ARG A 397 4.70 18.97 -6.80
N TRP A 398 4.62 20.24 -6.40
CA TRP A 398 4.13 20.62 -5.06
C TRP A 398 2.70 21.18 -5.06
N HIS A 399 2.03 21.20 -6.21
CA HIS A 399 0.65 21.66 -6.29
C HIS A 399 -0.26 20.64 -5.61
N ILE A 400 -0.76 20.97 -4.41
CA ILE A 400 -1.65 20.12 -3.60
C ILE A 400 -1.06 18.70 -3.42
N ASN A 401 0.25 18.62 -3.22
CA ASN A 401 0.97 17.35 -3.15
C ASN A 401 2.08 17.42 -2.10
N PHE A 402 1.67 17.15 -0.86
CA PHE A 402 2.57 17.16 0.29
C PHE A 402 3.53 15.96 0.27
N THR A 403 3.10 14.80 -0.26
CA THR A 403 3.97 13.64 -0.45
C THR A 403 5.20 13.98 -1.30
N THR A 404 5.02 14.65 -2.44
CA THR A 404 6.16 15.05 -3.29
C THR A 404 7.08 16.05 -2.59
N PHE A 405 6.52 17.02 -1.88
CA PHE A 405 7.31 17.95 -1.07
C PHE A 405 8.17 17.21 -0.03
N PHE A 406 7.57 16.25 0.70
CA PHE A 406 8.30 15.42 1.66
C PHE A 406 9.43 14.63 0.98
N ILE A 407 9.17 13.96 -0.14
CA ILE A 407 10.20 13.20 -0.89
C ILE A 407 11.33 14.13 -1.34
N ASP A 408 11.02 15.35 -1.76
CA ASP A 408 12.02 16.33 -2.19
C ASP A 408 12.87 16.86 -1.03
N CYS A 409 12.28 17.08 0.15
CA CYS A 409 13.04 17.36 1.37
C CYS A 409 13.97 16.21 1.73
N MET A 410 13.48 14.96 1.65
CA MET A 410 14.33 13.79 1.90
C MET A 410 15.45 13.66 0.87
N ALA A 411 15.21 14.06 -0.38
CA ALA A 411 16.25 14.09 -1.40
C ALA A 411 17.30 15.18 -1.12
N ALA A 412 16.89 16.36 -0.65
CA ALA A 412 17.80 17.42 -0.22
C ALA A 412 18.69 16.98 0.97
N LEU A 413 18.16 16.16 1.87
CA LEU A 413 18.92 15.52 2.96
C LEU A 413 19.78 14.32 2.51
N GLY A 414 19.78 13.99 1.22
CA GLY A 414 20.50 12.83 0.69
C GLY A 414 19.90 11.48 1.12
N LEU A 415 18.65 11.44 1.57
CA LEU A 415 17.96 10.20 1.96
C LEU A 415 17.15 9.57 0.82
N ALA A 416 16.76 10.36 -0.18
CA ALA A 416 16.09 9.91 -1.41
C ALA A 416 16.88 10.34 -2.66
N TYR A 417 16.80 9.56 -3.73
CA TYR A 417 17.46 9.85 -5.01
C TYR A 417 16.77 9.09 -6.16
N ASP A 418 17.24 9.26 -7.40
CA ASP A 418 16.68 8.60 -8.59
C ASP A 418 15.16 8.85 -8.74
N ARG A 419 14.72 10.07 -8.45
CA ARG A 419 13.32 10.51 -8.57
C ARG A 419 12.97 10.61 -10.06
N LYS A 420 12.04 9.78 -10.51
CA LYS A 420 11.66 9.68 -11.93
C LYS A 420 10.51 10.63 -12.22
N LYS A 421 10.70 11.58 -13.14
CA LYS A 421 9.65 12.51 -13.57
C LYS A 421 9.47 12.39 -15.08
N VAL A 422 8.21 12.29 -15.54
CA VAL A 422 7.88 12.29 -16.96
C VAL A 422 8.25 13.64 -17.57
N SER A 423 8.85 13.63 -18.76
CA SER A 423 9.20 14.85 -19.48
C SER A 423 7.95 15.64 -19.88
N LYS A 424 8.06 16.98 -19.89
CA LYS A 424 6.96 17.85 -20.32
C LYS A 424 6.48 17.52 -21.74
N ALA A 425 7.42 17.16 -22.62
CA ALA A 425 7.10 16.77 -23.99
C ALA A 425 6.23 15.50 -24.05
N ALA A 426 6.56 14.47 -23.27
CA ALA A 426 5.76 13.25 -23.19
C ALA A 426 4.38 13.50 -22.58
N VAL A 427 4.28 14.33 -21.54
CA VAL A 427 2.98 14.73 -20.95
C VAL A 427 2.10 15.44 -21.99
N LEU A 428 2.63 16.47 -22.66
CA LEU A 428 1.90 17.21 -23.69
C LEU A 428 1.48 16.33 -24.88
N ALA A 429 2.34 15.40 -25.30
CA ALA A 429 2.03 14.43 -26.34
C ALA A 429 0.86 13.51 -25.92
N ARG A 430 0.85 13.03 -24.67
CA ARG A 430 -0.26 12.22 -24.13
C ARG A 430 -1.57 13.01 -24.07
N ILE A 431 -1.55 14.24 -23.56
CA ILE A 431 -2.72 15.13 -23.53
C ILE A 431 -3.30 15.30 -24.94
N LYS A 432 -2.44 15.56 -25.95
CA LYS A 432 -2.88 15.70 -27.35
C LYS A 432 -3.48 14.40 -27.91
N ARG A 433 -2.92 13.24 -27.53
CA ARG A 433 -3.32 11.93 -28.04
C ARG A 433 -4.63 11.42 -27.41
N THR A 434 -4.78 11.56 -26.09
CA THR A 434 -5.86 10.90 -25.33
C THR A 434 -6.59 11.80 -24.34
N GLY A 435 -6.22 13.07 -24.18
CA GLY A 435 -6.87 13.97 -23.23
C GLY A 435 -8.34 14.26 -23.56
N ASP A 436 -9.12 14.58 -22.52
CA ASP A 436 -10.54 14.97 -22.65
C ASP A 436 -10.77 16.46 -22.98
N GLY A 437 -9.70 17.26 -23.06
CA GLY A 437 -9.74 18.69 -23.36
C GLY A 437 -9.81 19.61 -22.13
N SER A 438 -9.99 19.07 -20.92
CA SER A 438 -10.07 19.85 -19.67
C SER A 438 -8.76 20.53 -19.27
N TYR A 439 -7.61 20.09 -19.82
CA TYR A 439 -6.30 20.66 -19.54
C TYR A 439 -6.20 22.17 -19.84
N LYS A 440 -7.00 22.69 -20.78
CA LYS A 440 -7.00 24.12 -21.12
C LYS A 440 -7.68 25.01 -20.07
N SER A 441 -8.39 24.42 -19.12
CA SER A 441 -9.26 25.10 -18.16
C SER A 441 -8.77 24.99 -16.71
N GLY A 442 -7.59 24.41 -16.49
CA GLY A 442 -7.04 24.08 -15.17
C GLY A 442 -5.67 24.67 -14.92
#